data_AF-S8DTP1-F1
#
_entry.id   AF-S8DTP1-F1
#
_cell.length_a   1.000
_cell.length_b   1.000
_cell.length_c   1.000
_cell.angle_alpha   90.00
_cell.angle_beta   90.00
_cell.angle_gamma   90.00
#
_symmetry.space_group_name_H-M   'P 1'
#
loop_
_entity.id
_entity.type
_entity.pdbx_description
1 polymer ?
#
loop_
_entity_poly.entity_id
_entity_poly.type
_entity_poly.pdbx_seq_one_letter_code
_entity_poly.pdbx_strand_id
1 'polypeptide(L)'
;VGTAVVTREDGRVALGRLGSLCEQVYELISQGYEVILVTSGAVGLGRQRLRHSALLNNSLIDLQKHNLELDGKACAALGQNGLMALYDTLFSKLDVRCAQLLVTDLDFSNPAFRRQLNVTVNSLLSPKVVPIFNENDAVSTRSAPYEDSYGIFWDNDSLAALLALDLHADLLILLSDVDGLYSGPPSDPRSELIYTYCKEKHENLITFGDKSRVGRGGMTAKVKSAAYAASAGIPVVITSGYAINSVLEVLKGKRIGTLFHKNANQWVSIGDVNAREMAKAARESSRRLQALSSEERSKILLDVASALEASEKLIMTENESDVAAAEEAGYEKSLVSRLALKPGKISSLANAVRVLANMEEPVGQVLKRTE
;
A
#
# COMPACT_ATOMS: atom_id res chain seq x y z
N VAL A 1 2.62 11.97 -0.78
CA VAL A 1 3.79 12.26 0.09
C VAL A 1 3.32 12.98 1.34
N GLY A 2 3.38 12.32 2.50
CA GLY A 2 2.85 12.87 3.75
C GLY A 2 3.72 13.95 4.40
N THR A 3 3.13 14.72 5.31
CA THR A 3 3.81 15.82 6.03
C THR A 3 5.11 15.36 6.69
N ALA A 4 5.13 14.19 7.34
CA ALA A 4 6.30 13.64 8.01
C ALA A 4 7.48 13.34 7.06
N VAL A 5 7.22 13.16 5.77
CA VAL A 5 8.25 13.00 4.73
C VAL A 5 8.77 14.37 4.26
N VAL A 6 7.87 15.35 4.14
CA VAL A 6 8.21 16.71 3.73
C VAL A 6 8.94 17.50 4.84
N THR A 7 8.68 17.20 6.12
CA THR A 7 9.23 17.95 7.27
C THR A 7 10.13 17.10 8.16
N ARG A 8 11.21 17.68 8.67
CA ARG A 8 12.07 17.14 9.72
C ARG A 8 11.38 17.23 11.08
N GLU A 9 11.96 16.57 12.09
CA GLU A 9 11.44 16.57 13.46
C GLU A 9 11.37 17.96 14.10
N ASP A 10 12.25 18.88 13.69
CA ASP A 10 12.28 20.28 14.12
C ASP A 10 11.22 21.16 13.41
N GLY A 11 10.38 20.56 12.56
CA GLY A 11 9.34 21.22 11.78
C GLY A 11 9.83 21.93 10.52
N ARG A 12 11.15 21.94 10.26
CA ARG A 12 11.72 22.50 9.02
C ARG A 12 11.52 21.56 7.85
N VAL A 13 11.65 22.08 6.63
CA VAL A 13 11.58 21.26 5.42
C VAL A 13 12.76 20.29 5.36
N ALA A 14 12.48 19.04 5.01
CA ALA A 14 13.47 18.00 4.80
C ALA A 14 14.02 18.07 3.37
N LEU A 15 14.84 19.07 3.09
CA LEU A 15 15.36 19.38 1.75
C LEU A 15 16.01 18.17 1.06
N GLY A 16 16.85 17.41 1.77
CA GLY A 16 17.50 16.22 1.21
C GLY A 16 16.52 15.13 0.77
N ARG A 17 15.45 14.90 1.55
CA ARG A 17 14.40 13.92 1.19
C ARG A 17 13.59 14.39 -0.01
N LEU A 18 13.25 15.68 -0.07
CA LEU A 18 12.55 16.25 -1.23
C LEU A 18 13.41 16.25 -2.49
N GLY A 19 14.71 16.55 -2.38
CA GLY A 19 15.67 16.46 -3.48
C GLY A 19 15.74 15.04 -4.03
N SER A 20 15.95 14.05 -3.16
CA SER A 20 15.97 12.64 -3.54
C SER A 20 14.64 12.17 -4.17
N LEU A 21 13.50 12.68 -3.70
CA LEU A 21 12.22 12.40 -4.34
C LEU A 21 12.14 13.02 -5.75
N CYS A 22 12.58 14.27 -5.93
CA CYS A 22 12.57 14.93 -7.23
C CYS A 22 13.49 14.22 -8.23
N GLU A 23 14.65 13.73 -7.79
CA GLU A 23 15.55 12.90 -8.60
C GLU A 23 14.89 11.59 -9.04
N GLN A 24 14.18 10.91 -8.14
CA GLN A 24 13.42 9.69 -8.49
C GLN A 24 12.30 9.99 -9.49
N VAL A 25 11.57 11.10 -9.32
CA VAL A 25 10.53 11.53 -10.27
C VAL A 25 11.14 11.85 -11.64
N TYR A 26 12.28 12.54 -11.69
CA TYR A 26 13.01 12.80 -12.93
C TYR A 26 13.42 11.51 -13.66
N GLU A 27 13.94 10.54 -12.93
CA GLU A 27 14.32 9.23 -13.48
C GLU A 27 13.11 8.53 -14.12
N LEU A 28 11.96 8.52 -13.44
CA LEU A 28 10.72 7.95 -13.99
C LEU A 28 10.26 8.66 -15.27
N ILE A 29 10.26 9.99 -15.29
CA ILE A 29 9.88 10.78 -16.48
C ILE A 29 10.83 10.52 -17.65
N SER A 30 12.12 10.31 -17.35
CA SER A 30 13.14 9.97 -18.35
C SER A 30 12.92 8.59 -18.95
N GLN A 31 12.39 7.65 -18.15
CA GLN A 31 11.97 6.32 -18.59
C GLN A 31 10.60 6.32 -19.32
N GLY A 32 9.93 7.47 -19.40
CA GLY A 32 8.66 7.62 -20.14
C GLY A 32 7.40 7.47 -19.29
N TYR A 33 7.52 7.37 -17.95
CA TYR A 33 6.38 7.36 -17.06
C TYR A 33 5.75 8.75 -16.91
N GLU A 34 4.43 8.77 -16.80
CA GLU A 34 3.66 9.94 -16.40
C GLU A 34 3.52 9.95 -14.87
N VAL A 35 3.92 11.05 -14.22
CA VAL A 35 3.97 11.14 -12.76
C VAL A 35 3.09 12.28 -12.26
N ILE A 36 2.19 11.95 -11.34
CA ILE A 36 1.38 12.90 -10.58
C ILE A 36 1.84 12.88 -9.13
N LEU A 37 2.10 14.06 -8.56
CA LEU A 37 2.56 14.19 -7.19
C LEU A 37 1.46 14.76 -6.29
N VAL A 38 1.07 14.04 -5.25
CA VAL A 38 0.22 14.59 -4.18
C VAL A 38 1.09 14.84 -2.96
N THR A 39 1.13 16.09 -2.48
CA THR A 39 2.03 16.50 -1.39
C THR A 39 1.28 17.13 -0.22
N SER A 40 1.83 17.04 0.99
CA SER A 40 1.33 17.67 2.22
C SER A 40 2.36 18.66 2.80
N GLY A 41 2.12 19.17 4.02
CA GLY A 41 3.12 19.93 4.77
C GLY A 41 3.04 21.46 4.65
N ALA A 42 2.12 21.98 3.83
CA ALA A 42 1.89 23.42 3.70
C ALA A 42 1.62 24.11 5.04
N VAL A 43 0.67 23.60 5.84
CA VAL A 43 0.34 24.20 7.16
C VAL A 43 1.53 24.23 8.12
N GLY A 44 2.31 23.15 8.17
CA GLY A 44 3.50 23.08 9.02
C GLY A 44 4.55 24.14 8.62
N LEU A 45 4.83 24.24 7.33
CA LEU A 45 5.76 25.21 6.78
C LEU A 45 5.30 26.66 7.02
N GLY A 46 4.02 26.95 6.81
CA GLY A 46 3.46 28.28 7.04
C GLY A 46 3.47 28.66 8.51
N ARG A 47 3.16 27.73 9.42
CA ARG A 47 3.24 27.95 10.87
C ARG A 47 4.66 28.32 11.30
N GLN A 48 5.67 27.65 10.75
CA GLN A 48 7.07 27.99 11.02
C GLN A 48 7.41 29.40 10.51
N ARG A 49 7.02 29.75 9.28
CA ARG A 49 7.27 31.07 8.69
C ARG A 49 6.57 32.20 9.46
N LEU A 50 5.33 32.01 9.88
CA LEU A 50 4.60 32.98 10.69
C LEU A 50 5.23 33.17 12.06
N ARG A 51 5.67 32.09 12.73
CA ARG A 51 6.42 32.20 14.00
C ARG A 51 7.70 33.00 13.83
N HIS A 52 8.46 32.75 12.75
CA HIS A 52 9.69 33.50 12.47
C HIS A 52 9.39 34.98 12.19
N SER A 53 8.36 35.28 11.41
CA SER A 53 7.91 36.66 11.17
C SER A 53 7.48 37.37 12.46
N ALA A 54 6.73 36.69 13.33
CA ALA A 54 6.33 37.22 14.62
C ALA A 54 7.53 37.47 15.55
N LEU A 55 8.54 36.58 15.55
CA LEU A 55 9.79 36.74 16.30
C LEU A 55 10.59 37.97 15.85
N LEU A 56 10.57 38.29 14.56
CA LEU A 56 11.30 39.44 14.01
C LEU A 56 10.56 40.78 14.20
N ASN A 57 9.23 40.74 14.23
CA ASN A 57 8.40 41.96 14.24
C ASN A 57 7.88 42.36 15.63
N ASN A 58 7.95 41.47 16.64
CA ASN A 58 7.45 41.74 17.98
C ASN A 58 8.59 41.79 19.02
N SER A 59 8.39 42.58 20.08
CA SER A 59 9.27 42.54 21.25
C SER A 59 9.16 41.19 21.98
N LEU A 60 10.25 40.69 22.57
CA LEU A 60 10.31 39.43 23.33
C LEU A 60 9.21 39.31 24.42
N ILE A 61 8.75 40.45 24.94
CA ILE A 61 7.71 40.55 25.98
C ILE A 61 6.31 40.24 25.42
N ASP A 62 6.03 40.57 24.16
CA ASP A 62 4.72 40.34 23.53
C ASP A 62 4.53 38.88 23.10
N LEU A 63 5.63 38.19 22.78
CA LEU A 63 5.64 36.78 22.41
C LEU A 63 5.43 35.84 23.61
N GLN A 64 5.80 36.25 24.82
CA GLN A 64 5.54 35.49 26.05
C GLN A 64 4.08 35.61 26.53
N LYS A 65 3.39 36.70 26.19
CA LYS A 65 1.99 36.94 26.59
C LYS A 65 0.98 36.30 25.64
N HIS A 66 1.33 36.15 24.37
CA HIS A 66 0.49 35.50 23.38
C HIS A 66 1.01 34.11 23.08
N ASN A 67 0.33 33.07 23.61
CA ASN A 67 0.25 31.81 22.89
C ASN A 67 -0.34 32.14 21.51
N LEU A 68 0.51 32.37 20.51
CA LEU A 68 0.11 32.70 19.15
C LEU A 68 -0.67 31.51 18.58
N GLU A 69 -1.98 31.52 18.79
CA GLU A 69 -2.93 30.69 18.05
C GLU A 69 -2.92 31.17 16.60
N LEU A 70 -2.07 30.53 15.81
CA LEU A 70 -1.96 30.80 14.39
C LEU A 70 -3.09 30.06 13.66
N ASP A 71 -3.88 30.82 12.91
CA ASP A 71 -4.91 30.29 12.01
C ASP A 71 -4.28 29.30 11.02
N GLY A 72 -4.80 28.07 11.02
CA GLY A 72 -4.34 26.99 10.15
C GLY A 72 -4.53 27.31 8.67
N LYS A 73 -5.56 28.08 8.30
CA LYS A 73 -5.83 28.46 6.90
C LYS A 73 -4.83 29.49 6.40
N ALA A 74 -4.54 30.51 7.21
CA ALA A 74 -3.44 31.44 6.94
C ALA A 74 -2.08 30.73 6.84
N CYS A 75 -1.82 29.76 7.74
CA CYS A 75 -0.62 28.91 7.65
C CYS A 75 -0.60 28.12 6.33
N ALA A 76 -1.73 27.53 5.92
CA ALA A 76 -1.81 26.81 4.66
C ALA A 76 -1.46 27.70 3.46
N ALA A 77 -2.07 28.90 3.38
CA ALA A 77 -1.84 29.83 2.29
C ALA A 77 -0.35 30.23 2.18
N LEU A 78 0.26 30.64 3.30
CA LEU A 78 1.66 31.05 3.32
C LEU A 78 2.61 29.89 3.02
N GLY A 79 2.34 28.72 3.61
CA GLY A 79 3.18 27.55 3.45
C GLY A 79 3.05 26.91 2.08
N GLN A 80 1.87 26.95 1.44
CA GLN A 80 1.66 26.42 0.10
C GLN A 80 2.51 27.17 -0.94
N ASN A 81 2.59 28.50 -0.84
CA ASN A 81 3.48 29.29 -1.69
C ASN A 81 4.95 28.86 -1.53
N GLY A 82 5.40 28.70 -0.28
CA GLY A 82 6.77 28.25 0.00
C GLY A 82 7.06 26.82 -0.48
N LEU A 83 6.09 25.93 -0.35
CA LEU A 83 6.21 24.53 -0.76
C LEU A 83 6.31 24.41 -2.28
N MET A 84 5.47 25.14 -3.03
CA MET A 84 5.56 25.14 -4.50
C MET A 84 6.82 25.81 -5.01
N ALA A 85 7.25 26.93 -4.43
CA ALA A 85 8.52 27.56 -4.81
C ALA A 85 9.71 26.60 -4.62
N LEU A 86 9.65 25.75 -3.59
CA LEU A 86 10.68 24.74 -3.36
C LEU A 86 10.65 23.62 -4.39
N TYR A 87 9.47 23.05 -4.68
CA TYR A 87 9.34 22.03 -5.73
C TYR A 87 9.79 22.57 -7.09
N ASP A 88 9.36 23.77 -7.44
CA ASP A 88 9.75 24.44 -8.69
C ASP A 88 11.27 24.65 -8.77
N THR A 89 11.89 25.10 -7.67
CA THR A 89 13.35 25.24 -7.60
C THR A 89 14.07 23.90 -7.80
N LEU A 90 13.63 22.83 -7.12
CA LEU A 90 14.27 21.52 -7.19
C LEU A 90 14.09 20.87 -8.57
N PHE A 91 12.87 20.87 -9.11
CA PHE A 91 12.58 20.33 -10.43
C PHE A 91 13.28 21.12 -11.55
N SER A 92 13.39 22.44 -11.42
CA SER A 92 14.14 23.26 -12.38
C SER A 92 15.64 22.91 -12.44
N LYS A 93 16.23 22.35 -11.37
CA LYS A 93 17.62 21.85 -11.42
C LYS A 93 17.76 20.54 -12.19
N LEU A 94 16.65 19.86 -12.45
CA LEU A 94 16.58 18.59 -13.17
C LEU A 94 15.92 18.76 -14.56
N ASP A 95 15.74 20.01 -15.01
CA ASP A 95 15.01 20.34 -16.25
C ASP A 95 13.57 19.79 -16.32
N VAL A 96 12.97 19.53 -15.15
CA VAL A 96 11.57 19.10 -15.00
C VAL A 96 10.71 20.32 -14.74
N ARG A 97 9.55 20.39 -15.39
CA ARG A 97 8.54 21.41 -15.14
C ARG A 97 7.47 20.83 -14.23
N CYS A 98 6.95 21.62 -13.31
CA CYS A 98 5.83 21.24 -12.48
C CYS A 98 4.70 22.26 -12.55
N ALA A 99 3.47 21.83 -12.29
CA ALA A 99 2.28 22.68 -12.29
C ALA A 99 1.48 22.46 -11.01
N GLN A 100 1.09 23.56 -10.36
CA GLN A 100 0.29 23.49 -9.15
C GLN A 100 -1.19 23.28 -9.46
N LEU A 101 -1.82 22.33 -8.76
CA LEU A 101 -3.27 22.15 -8.75
C LEU A 101 -3.76 22.07 -7.30
N LEU A 102 -4.73 22.92 -6.96
CA LEU A 102 -5.34 22.97 -5.63
C LEU A 102 -6.81 22.58 -5.75
N VAL A 103 -7.23 21.64 -4.91
CA VAL A 103 -8.59 21.08 -4.95
C VAL A 103 -9.16 20.96 -3.55
N THR A 104 -10.46 20.80 -3.46
CA THR A 104 -11.20 20.52 -2.24
C THR A 104 -12.06 19.27 -2.41
N ASP A 105 -12.54 18.71 -1.31
CA ASP A 105 -13.49 17.59 -1.33
C ASP A 105 -14.75 17.88 -2.13
N LEU A 106 -15.28 19.09 -1.97
CA LEU A 106 -16.50 19.52 -2.65
C LEU A 106 -16.35 19.51 -4.18
N ASP A 107 -15.14 19.74 -4.70
CA ASP A 107 -14.91 19.76 -6.14
C ASP A 107 -15.18 18.39 -6.79
N PHE A 108 -14.84 17.30 -6.09
CA PHE A 108 -15.05 15.94 -6.57
C PHE A 108 -16.52 15.51 -6.55
N SER A 109 -17.43 16.28 -5.92
CA SER A 109 -18.87 16.02 -6.05
C SER A 109 -19.44 16.43 -7.41
N ASN A 110 -18.72 17.29 -8.17
CA ASN A 110 -19.17 17.84 -9.44
C ASN A 110 -18.61 17.05 -10.64
N PRO A 111 -19.45 16.36 -11.43
CA PRO A 111 -18.98 15.61 -12.61
C PRO A 111 -18.32 16.49 -13.69
N ALA A 112 -18.73 17.76 -13.81
CA ALA A 112 -18.11 18.68 -14.76
C ALA A 112 -16.68 19.03 -14.33
N PHE A 113 -16.44 19.21 -13.03
CA PHE A 113 -15.09 19.40 -12.49
C PHE A 113 -14.20 18.19 -12.78
N ARG A 114 -14.65 16.97 -12.50
CA ARG A 114 -13.87 15.74 -12.79
C ARG A 114 -13.47 15.61 -14.26
N ARG A 115 -14.39 15.95 -15.18
CA ARG A 115 -14.07 15.97 -16.63
C ARG A 115 -13.03 17.03 -16.98
N GLN A 116 -13.18 18.25 -16.47
CA GLN A 116 -12.22 19.32 -16.73
C GLN A 116 -10.85 19.01 -16.11
N LEU A 117 -10.83 18.40 -14.92
CA LEU A 117 -9.62 17.95 -14.25
C LEU A 117 -8.85 16.96 -15.13
N ASN A 118 -9.53 15.94 -15.65
CA ASN A 118 -8.96 14.97 -16.59
C ASN A 118 -8.33 15.64 -17.82
N VAL A 119 -9.06 16.54 -18.48
CA VAL A 119 -8.55 17.29 -19.65
C VAL A 119 -7.29 18.07 -19.29
N THR A 120 -7.32 18.77 -18.16
CA THR A 120 -6.21 19.64 -17.72
C THR A 120 -4.98 18.81 -17.36
N VAL A 121 -5.14 17.75 -16.58
CA VAL A 121 -4.04 16.87 -16.17
C VAL A 121 -3.41 16.19 -17.39
N ASN A 122 -4.20 15.62 -18.30
CA ASN A 122 -3.67 14.98 -19.51
C ASN A 122 -2.92 15.99 -20.42
N SER A 123 -3.38 17.25 -20.46
CA SER A 123 -2.69 18.32 -21.19
C SER A 123 -1.36 18.74 -20.54
N LEU A 124 -1.20 18.53 -19.23
CA LEU A 124 0.07 18.74 -18.52
C LEU A 124 1.02 17.56 -18.66
N LEU A 125 0.50 16.33 -18.58
CA LEU A 125 1.30 15.11 -18.69
C LEU A 125 1.90 14.93 -20.09
N SER A 126 1.15 15.27 -21.15
CA SER A 126 1.63 15.18 -22.54
C SER A 126 2.98 15.87 -22.80
N PRO A 127 3.22 17.13 -22.37
CA PRO A 127 4.54 17.77 -22.43
C PRO A 127 5.48 17.41 -21.26
N LYS A 128 5.22 16.33 -20.52
CA LYS A 128 6.00 15.87 -19.35
C LYS A 128 6.07 16.88 -18.19
N VAL A 129 5.02 17.68 -17.98
CA VAL A 129 4.89 18.56 -16.81
C VAL A 129 4.30 17.76 -15.66
N VAL A 130 4.95 17.78 -14.49
CA VAL A 130 4.52 17.07 -13.28
C VAL A 130 3.40 17.86 -12.58
N PRO A 131 2.15 17.36 -12.55
CA PRO A 131 1.09 17.99 -11.78
C PRO A 131 1.34 17.73 -10.28
N ILE A 132 1.37 18.80 -9.49
CA ILE A 132 1.52 18.75 -8.04
C ILE A 132 0.21 19.17 -7.39
N PHE A 133 -0.49 18.19 -6.82
CA PHE A 133 -1.73 18.36 -6.10
C PHE A 133 -1.51 18.59 -4.61
N ASN A 134 -2.33 19.48 -4.05
CA ASN A 134 -2.57 19.55 -2.61
C ASN A 134 -4.01 19.99 -2.35
N GLU A 135 -4.51 19.70 -1.16
CA GLU A 135 -5.77 20.25 -0.66
C GLU A 135 -5.67 21.77 -0.54
N ASN A 136 -6.71 22.49 -0.97
CA ASN A 136 -6.82 23.93 -0.83
C ASN A 136 -7.26 24.34 0.59
N ASP A 137 -6.45 23.97 1.58
CA ASP A 137 -6.66 24.21 3.01
C ASP A 137 -6.93 25.70 3.34
N ALA A 138 -6.42 26.63 2.52
CA ALA A 138 -6.57 28.07 2.74
C ALA A 138 -8.01 28.57 2.57
N VAL A 139 -8.78 27.97 1.67
CA VAL A 139 -10.16 28.37 1.36
C VAL A 139 -11.19 27.28 1.64
N SER A 140 -10.74 26.11 2.07
CA SER A 140 -11.60 25.03 2.52
C SER A 140 -12.56 25.52 3.60
N THR A 141 -13.85 25.21 3.48
CA THR A 141 -14.88 25.59 4.45
C THR A 141 -14.85 24.71 5.70
N ARG A 142 -14.06 23.64 5.68
CA ARG A 142 -13.97 22.67 6.77
C ARG A 142 -13.34 23.28 8.01
N SER A 143 -14.03 23.10 9.14
CA SER A 143 -13.60 23.50 10.48
C SER A 143 -13.20 22.31 11.36
N ALA A 144 -13.60 21.09 10.97
CA ALA A 144 -13.23 19.83 11.60
C ALA A 144 -12.85 18.81 10.52
N PRO A 145 -12.13 17.73 10.88
CA PRO A 145 -11.86 16.67 9.93
C PRO A 145 -13.16 16.02 9.44
N TYR A 146 -13.33 15.93 8.13
CA TYR A 146 -14.49 15.33 7.50
C TYR A 146 -14.25 13.83 7.34
N GLU A 147 -15.21 13.04 7.83
CA GLU A 147 -15.30 11.61 7.56
C GLU A 147 -16.55 11.40 6.70
N ASP A 148 -16.39 10.80 5.51
CA ASP A 148 -17.51 10.55 4.63
C ASP A 148 -18.43 9.44 5.18
N SER A 149 -19.53 9.15 4.49
CA SER A 149 -20.49 8.10 4.87
C SER A 149 -19.89 6.68 4.90
N TYR A 150 -18.68 6.48 4.37
CA TYR A 150 -17.94 5.22 4.36
C TYR A 150 -16.83 5.18 5.42
N GLY A 151 -16.74 6.22 6.26
CA GLY A 151 -15.72 6.29 7.29
C GLY A 151 -14.34 6.74 6.77
N ILE A 152 -14.27 7.34 5.57
CA ILE A 152 -13.02 7.80 4.97
C ILE A 152 -12.74 9.21 5.46
N PHE A 153 -11.67 9.33 6.24
CA PHE A 153 -11.14 10.61 6.67
C PHE A 153 -10.57 11.35 5.45
N TRP A 154 -11.01 12.57 5.21
CA TRP A 154 -10.45 13.37 4.13
C TRP A 154 -9.08 13.94 4.51
N ASP A 155 -8.05 13.44 3.84
CA ASP A 155 -6.69 13.94 3.85
C ASP A 155 -6.05 13.72 2.47
N ASN A 156 -4.74 13.95 2.37
CA ASN A 156 -4.03 13.80 1.11
C ASN A 156 -3.86 12.33 0.68
N ASP A 157 -4.06 11.34 1.56
CA ASP A 157 -4.09 9.93 1.16
C ASP A 157 -5.40 9.64 0.42
N SER A 158 -6.52 10.11 0.96
CA SER A 158 -7.85 10.01 0.34
C SER A 158 -7.92 10.80 -0.97
N LEU A 159 -7.36 12.01 -1.01
CA LEU A 159 -7.21 12.78 -2.24
C LEU A 159 -6.39 12.02 -3.29
N ALA A 160 -5.26 11.42 -2.90
CA ALA A 160 -4.43 10.65 -3.82
C ALA A 160 -5.15 9.41 -4.37
N ALA A 161 -5.92 8.71 -3.53
CA ALA A 161 -6.75 7.58 -3.96
C ALA A 161 -7.84 8.02 -4.95
N LEU A 162 -8.53 9.13 -4.69
CA LEU A 162 -9.56 9.66 -5.60
C LEU A 162 -8.97 10.12 -6.93
N LEU A 163 -7.85 10.84 -6.90
CA LEU A 163 -7.14 11.25 -8.11
C LEU A 163 -6.69 10.03 -8.93
N ALA A 164 -6.14 9.01 -8.27
CA ALA A 164 -5.75 7.79 -8.96
C ALA A 164 -6.93 7.15 -9.70
N LEU A 165 -8.11 7.11 -9.08
CA LEU A 165 -9.32 6.57 -9.69
C LEU A 165 -9.86 7.42 -10.84
N ASP A 166 -9.99 8.73 -10.63
CA ASP A 166 -10.55 9.65 -11.63
C ASP A 166 -9.65 9.86 -12.84
N LEU A 167 -8.32 9.71 -12.66
CA LEU A 167 -7.31 9.87 -13.71
C LEU A 167 -6.80 8.52 -14.22
N HIS A 168 -7.40 7.41 -13.79
CA HIS A 168 -7.06 6.05 -14.22
C HIS A 168 -5.56 5.70 -14.08
N ALA A 169 -4.97 6.04 -12.93
CA ALA A 169 -3.57 5.72 -12.66
C ALA A 169 -3.34 4.20 -12.55
N ASP A 170 -2.21 3.74 -13.10
CA ASP A 170 -1.83 2.31 -13.06
C ASP A 170 -1.31 1.87 -11.68
N LEU A 171 -0.81 2.81 -10.87
CA LEU A 171 -0.20 2.54 -9.56
C LEU A 171 -0.28 3.78 -8.67
N LEU A 172 -0.64 3.58 -7.40
CA LEU A 172 -0.57 4.60 -6.36
C LEU A 172 0.52 4.25 -5.33
N ILE A 173 1.47 5.17 -5.08
CA ILE A 173 2.50 5.00 -4.06
C ILE A 173 2.29 6.01 -2.93
N LEU A 174 2.01 5.51 -1.73
CA LEU A 174 1.83 6.30 -0.52
C LEU A 174 3.12 6.30 0.30
N LEU A 175 3.92 7.37 0.15
CA LEU A 175 5.14 7.57 0.94
C LEU A 175 4.82 8.06 2.36
N SER A 176 5.15 7.23 3.35
CA SER A 176 4.94 7.48 4.79
C SER A 176 6.27 7.58 5.57
N ASP A 177 6.16 7.89 6.86
CA ASP A 177 7.23 7.82 7.87
C ASP A 177 7.47 6.40 8.42
N VAL A 178 6.82 5.39 7.88
CA VAL A 178 7.02 3.98 8.23
C VAL A 178 7.32 3.17 6.98
N ASP A 179 7.97 2.02 7.14
CA ASP A 179 8.35 1.14 6.03
C ASP A 179 7.17 0.51 5.31
N GLY A 180 6.05 0.35 6.01
CA GLY A 180 4.79 -0.16 5.50
C GLY A 180 3.87 -0.50 6.66
N LEU A 181 2.96 -1.44 6.45
CA LEU A 181 2.03 -1.93 7.44
C LEU A 181 2.64 -3.09 8.23
N TYR A 182 2.60 -3.00 9.55
CA TYR A 182 3.14 -4.01 10.45
C TYR A 182 2.03 -4.87 11.08
N SER A 183 2.34 -6.12 11.43
CA SER A 183 1.44 -7.05 12.12
C SER A 183 1.15 -6.69 13.59
N GLY A 184 1.80 -5.63 14.09
CA GLY A 184 1.67 -5.08 15.43
C GLY A 184 2.34 -3.70 15.52
N PRO A 185 2.51 -3.13 16.72
CA PRO A 185 3.28 -1.90 16.90
C PRO A 185 4.73 -2.10 16.45
N PRO A 186 5.33 -1.16 15.68
CA PRO A 186 6.74 -1.28 15.24
C PRO A 186 7.77 -1.39 16.37
N SER A 187 7.39 -1.02 17.60
CA SER A 187 8.21 -1.18 18.80
C SER A 187 8.21 -2.61 19.38
N ASP A 188 7.26 -3.47 19.00
CA ASP A 188 7.26 -4.88 19.42
C ASP A 188 8.23 -5.66 18.52
N PRO A 189 9.27 -6.32 19.06
CA PRO A 189 10.20 -7.14 18.28
C PRO A 189 9.56 -8.29 17.50
N ARG A 190 8.33 -8.69 17.86
CA ARG A 190 7.55 -9.71 17.14
C ARG A 190 6.71 -9.13 16.01
N SER A 191 6.74 -7.81 15.84
CA SER A 191 6.02 -7.16 14.76
C SER A 191 6.78 -7.34 13.45
N GLU A 192 6.08 -7.87 12.46
CA GLU A 192 6.63 -8.17 11.15
C GLU A 192 5.96 -7.30 10.09
N LEU A 193 6.73 -6.90 9.08
CA LEU A 193 6.23 -6.13 7.95
C LEU A 193 5.31 -7.01 7.09
N ILE A 194 4.09 -6.56 6.87
CA ILE A 194 3.13 -7.20 5.97
C ILE A 194 3.47 -6.73 4.56
N TYR A 195 4.01 -7.61 3.73
CA TYR A 195 4.37 -7.24 2.35
C TYR A 195 3.18 -7.19 1.40
N THR A 196 2.15 -8.00 1.65
CA THR A 196 0.93 -8.04 0.84
C THR A 196 -0.27 -8.01 1.77
N TYR A 197 -1.05 -6.94 1.70
CA TYR A 197 -2.24 -6.79 2.51
C TYR A 197 -3.42 -7.55 1.91
N CYS A 198 -3.90 -8.54 2.65
CA CYS A 198 -5.18 -9.22 2.41
C CYS A 198 -6.16 -8.86 3.52
N LYS A 199 -7.34 -8.33 3.14
CA LYS A 199 -8.36 -7.86 4.08
C LYS A 199 -8.79 -8.97 5.02
N GLU A 200 -9.12 -10.15 4.49
CA GLU A 200 -9.63 -11.29 5.26
C GLU A 200 -8.63 -11.80 6.31
N LYS A 201 -7.32 -11.69 6.03
CA LYS A 201 -6.25 -12.13 6.93
C LYS A 201 -5.87 -11.05 7.94
N HIS A 202 -5.78 -9.79 7.51
CA HIS A 202 -5.10 -8.75 8.29
C HIS A 202 -6.03 -7.71 8.91
N GLU A 203 -7.27 -7.53 8.45
CA GLU A 203 -8.19 -6.51 8.96
C GLU A 203 -8.38 -6.59 10.49
N ASN A 204 -8.43 -7.81 11.04
CA ASN A 204 -8.58 -8.05 12.48
C ASN A 204 -7.25 -8.13 13.26
N LEU A 205 -6.10 -8.16 12.58
CA LEU A 205 -4.77 -8.27 13.20
C LEU A 205 -4.13 -6.90 13.43
N ILE A 206 -4.52 -5.90 12.64
CA ILE A 206 -3.88 -4.59 12.67
C ILE A 206 -4.43 -3.79 13.84
N THR A 207 -3.60 -3.63 14.87
CA THR A 207 -3.83 -2.59 15.88
C THR A 207 -3.27 -1.29 15.34
N PHE A 208 -4.14 -0.41 14.84
CA PHE A 208 -3.71 0.91 14.40
C PHE A 208 -3.28 1.71 15.64
N GLY A 209 -1.97 1.97 15.76
CA GLY A 209 -1.44 2.84 16.81
C GLY A 209 -1.99 4.27 16.72
N ASP A 210 -1.82 5.02 17.80
CA ASP A 210 -2.26 6.42 17.88
C ASP A 210 -1.65 7.31 16.76
N LYS A 211 -2.39 8.36 16.40
CA LYS A 211 -2.09 9.30 15.31
C LYS A 211 -0.61 9.76 15.31
N SER A 212 -0.01 9.84 14.13
CA SER A 212 1.32 10.45 13.96
C SER A 212 1.35 11.89 14.48
N ARG A 213 2.48 12.32 15.08
CA ARG A 213 2.64 13.64 15.74
C ARG A 213 2.39 14.85 14.82
N VAL A 214 2.50 14.68 13.50
CA VAL A 214 2.49 15.77 12.51
C VAL A 214 1.51 15.57 11.34
N GLY A 215 0.84 14.42 11.24
CA GLY A 215 -0.12 14.09 10.19
C GLY A 215 -1.58 14.17 10.68
N ARG A 216 -2.51 14.51 9.78
CA ARG A 216 -3.95 14.61 10.11
C ARG A 216 -4.65 13.24 10.10
N GLY A 217 -4.30 12.37 9.15
CA GLY A 217 -4.77 10.99 9.07
C GLY A 217 -3.70 10.01 9.54
N GLY A 218 -4.06 9.16 10.52
CA GLY A 218 -3.19 8.10 11.02
C GLY A 218 -3.09 6.93 10.03
N MET A 219 -2.42 5.85 10.45
CA MET A 219 -2.28 4.64 9.64
C MET A 219 -3.64 4.06 9.20
N THR A 220 -4.69 4.18 10.02
CA THR A 220 -6.04 3.74 9.67
C THR A 220 -6.58 4.41 8.42
N ALA A 221 -6.45 5.74 8.31
CA ALA A 221 -6.93 6.49 7.14
C ALA A 221 -6.17 6.04 5.89
N LYS A 222 -4.85 5.89 6.00
CA LYS A 222 -3.97 5.43 4.91
C LYS A 222 -4.35 4.04 4.41
N VAL A 223 -4.58 3.09 5.32
CA VAL A 223 -5.03 1.73 4.96
C VAL A 223 -6.41 1.74 4.34
N LYS A 224 -7.36 2.55 4.84
CA LYS A 224 -8.69 2.69 4.22
C LYS A 224 -8.59 3.22 2.80
N SER A 225 -7.82 4.29 2.56
CA SER A 225 -7.65 4.89 1.23
C SER A 225 -6.93 3.93 0.27
N ALA A 226 -5.90 3.21 0.75
CA ALA A 226 -5.21 2.19 -0.04
C ALA A 226 -6.13 1.01 -0.39
N ALA A 227 -6.88 0.48 0.58
CA ALA A 227 -7.82 -0.60 0.34
C ALA A 227 -8.96 -0.19 -0.60
N TYR A 228 -9.44 1.05 -0.51
CA TYR A 228 -10.45 1.60 -1.41
C TYR A 228 -9.96 1.63 -2.87
N ALA A 229 -8.81 2.25 -3.13
CA ALA A 229 -8.23 2.30 -4.47
C ALA A 229 -7.91 0.90 -5.02
N ALA A 230 -7.35 0.01 -4.18
CA ALA A 230 -7.08 -1.38 -4.54
C ALA A 230 -8.36 -2.16 -4.92
N SER A 231 -9.45 -1.99 -4.17
CA SER A 231 -10.73 -2.65 -4.46
C SER A 231 -11.32 -2.22 -5.80
N ALA A 232 -11.08 -0.96 -6.19
CA ALA A 232 -11.50 -0.39 -7.46
C ALA A 232 -10.53 -0.70 -8.63
N GLY A 233 -9.48 -1.47 -8.37
CA GLY A 233 -8.59 -2.02 -9.40
C GLY A 233 -7.23 -1.33 -9.54
N ILE A 234 -6.92 -0.34 -8.69
CA ILE A 234 -5.63 0.36 -8.72
C ILE A 234 -4.70 -0.24 -7.67
N PRO A 235 -3.61 -0.92 -8.04
CA PRO A 235 -2.59 -1.35 -7.10
C PRO A 235 -2.08 -0.18 -6.26
N VAL A 236 -1.92 -0.40 -4.94
CA VAL A 236 -1.39 0.62 -4.03
C VAL A 236 -0.20 0.07 -3.27
N VAL A 237 0.87 0.84 -3.14
CA VAL A 237 2.01 0.49 -2.28
C VAL A 237 2.20 1.55 -1.20
N ILE A 238 2.16 1.12 0.06
CA ILE A 238 2.57 1.96 1.20
C ILE A 238 4.04 1.64 1.49
N THR A 239 4.92 2.63 1.41
CA THR A 239 6.35 2.45 1.70
C THR A 239 6.96 3.68 2.36
N SER A 240 8.18 3.54 2.88
CA SER A 240 8.91 4.62 3.52
C SER A 240 9.32 5.69 2.51
N GLY A 241 8.95 6.93 2.81
CA GLY A 241 9.49 8.12 2.15
C GLY A 241 10.86 8.55 2.69
N TYR A 242 11.43 7.82 3.66
CA TYR A 242 12.76 8.09 4.21
C TYR A 242 13.82 7.24 3.50
N ALA A 243 13.42 6.08 2.97
CA ALA A 243 14.28 5.22 2.19
C ALA A 243 14.65 5.86 0.84
N ILE A 244 15.93 5.78 0.51
CA ILE A 244 16.46 6.23 -0.79
C ILE A 244 15.95 5.28 -1.86
N ASN A 245 15.56 5.80 -3.03
CA ASN A 245 15.08 5.04 -4.18
C ASN A 245 13.81 4.23 -3.95
N SER A 246 13.05 4.43 -2.86
CA SER A 246 11.87 3.61 -2.58
C SER A 246 10.86 3.60 -3.73
N VAL A 247 10.65 4.72 -4.43
CA VAL A 247 9.76 4.78 -5.58
C VAL A 247 10.28 3.92 -6.75
N LEU A 248 11.58 4.02 -7.04
CA LEU A 248 12.21 3.26 -8.12
C LEU A 248 12.26 1.76 -7.83
N GLU A 249 12.51 1.39 -6.57
CA GLU A 249 12.55 -0.01 -6.15
C GLU A 249 11.16 -0.65 -6.17
N VAL A 250 10.10 0.11 -5.86
CA VAL A 250 8.71 -0.34 -6.07
C VAL A 250 8.45 -0.63 -7.55
N LEU A 251 8.86 0.27 -8.45
CA LEU A 251 8.66 0.10 -9.90
C LEU A 251 9.44 -1.09 -10.48
N LYS A 252 10.60 -1.43 -9.89
CA LYS A 252 11.36 -2.64 -10.23
C LYS A 252 10.71 -3.94 -9.71
N GLY A 253 9.57 -3.86 -9.03
CA GLY A 253 8.88 -5.01 -8.45
C GLY A 253 9.57 -5.58 -7.20
N LYS A 254 10.45 -4.81 -6.55
CA LYS A 254 11.06 -5.30 -5.30
C LYS A 254 10.02 -5.37 -4.19
N ARG A 255 10.16 -6.37 -3.34
CA ARG A 255 9.31 -6.62 -2.17
C ARG A 255 9.62 -5.61 -1.05
N ILE A 256 9.25 -4.34 -1.25
CA ILE A 256 9.42 -3.26 -0.26
C ILE A 256 8.08 -2.64 0.12
N GLY A 257 7.92 -2.35 1.41
CA GLY A 257 6.66 -1.88 1.98
C GLY A 257 5.52 -2.87 1.85
N THR A 258 4.29 -2.36 1.73
CA THR A 258 3.07 -3.16 1.71
C THR A 258 2.27 -2.90 0.43
N LEU A 259 2.07 -3.95 -0.35
CA LEU A 259 1.22 -3.96 -1.53
C LEU A 259 -0.25 -4.24 -1.16
N PHE A 260 -1.15 -3.43 -1.71
CA PHE A 260 -2.58 -3.61 -1.69
C PHE A 260 -3.03 -3.89 -3.12
N HIS A 261 -3.74 -4.99 -3.31
CA HIS A 261 -4.23 -5.39 -4.61
C HIS A 261 -5.57 -6.12 -4.50
N LYS A 262 -6.45 -5.95 -5.49
CA LYS A 262 -7.77 -6.60 -5.52
C LYS A 262 -7.68 -8.12 -5.39
N ASN A 263 -6.68 -8.72 -6.03
CA ASN A 263 -6.43 -10.17 -6.06
C ASN A 263 -5.36 -10.60 -5.05
N ALA A 264 -5.03 -9.77 -4.05
CA ALA A 264 -3.98 -10.07 -3.09
C ALA A 264 -4.17 -11.45 -2.42
N ASN A 265 -5.42 -11.84 -2.14
CA ASN A 265 -5.80 -13.13 -1.57
C ASN A 265 -5.41 -14.34 -2.45
N GLN A 266 -5.27 -14.17 -3.76
CA GLN A 266 -4.82 -15.21 -4.70
C GLN A 266 -3.31 -15.32 -4.76
N TRP A 267 -2.59 -14.26 -4.36
CA TRP A 267 -1.13 -14.16 -4.46
C TRP A 267 -0.40 -14.43 -3.15
N VAL A 268 -1.11 -14.53 -2.03
CA VAL A 268 -0.49 -14.97 -0.78
C VAL A 268 0.03 -16.38 -1.01
N SER A 269 1.32 -16.45 -1.31
CA SER A 269 2.03 -17.69 -1.52
C SER A 269 1.97 -18.50 -0.23
N ILE A 270 1.76 -19.80 -0.39
CA ILE A 270 1.83 -20.81 0.68
C ILE A 270 3.20 -20.75 1.42
N GLY A 271 4.21 -20.10 0.82
CA GLY A 271 5.56 -19.92 1.39
C GLY A 271 5.71 -18.90 2.53
N ASP A 272 4.81 -17.93 2.71
CA ASP A 272 4.89 -16.98 3.85
C ASP A 272 4.24 -17.55 5.13
N VAL A 273 3.68 -18.74 5.07
CA VAL A 273 3.07 -19.39 6.21
C VAL A 273 4.18 -20.15 6.94
N ASN A 274 4.70 -19.57 8.04
CA ASN A 274 5.66 -20.29 8.87
C ASN A 274 5.06 -21.64 9.31
N ALA A 275 5.89 -22.65 9.58
CA ALA A 275 5.40 -24.01 9.89
C ALA A 275 4.38 -24.04 11.05
N ARG A 276 4.47 -23.07 11.97
CA ARG A 276 3.53 -22.89 13.07
C ARG A 276 2.16 -22.40 12.60
N GLU A 277 2.11 -21.45 11.67
CA GLU A 277 0.87 -21.00 11.04
C GLU A 277 0.24 -22.10 10.19
N MET A 278 1.04 -22.89 9.46
CA MET A 278 0.54 -24.05 8.72
C MET A 278 -0.09 -25.06 9.67
N ALA A 279 0.56 -25.35 10.80
CA ALA A 279 0.04 -26.25 11.82
C ALA A 279 -1.24 -25.71 12.48
N LYS A 280 -1.33 -24.40 12.74
CA LYS A 280 -2.54 -23.75 13.26
C LYS A 280 -3.69 -23.84 12.25
N ALA A 281 -3.46 -23.47 11.00
CA ALA A 281 -4.44 -23.53 9.93
C ALA A 281 -4.91 -24.97 9.70
N ALA A 282 -3.99 -25.94 9.64
CA ALA A 282 -4.32 -27.36 9.53
C ALA A 282 -5.18 -27.84 10.71
N ARG A 283 -4.87 -27.42 11.95
CA ARG A 283 -5.66 -27.76 13.14
C ARG A 283 -7.06 -27.16 13.09
N GLU A 284 -7.19 -25.91 12.65
CA GLU A 284 -8.48 -25.24 12.54
C GLU A 284 -9.34 -25.87 11.43
N SER A 285 -8.76 -26.07 10.25
CA SER A 285 -9.42 -26.74 9.12
C SER A 285 -9.79 -28.18 9.45
N SER A 286 -8.96 -28.93 10.18
CA SER A 286 -9.27 -30.29 10.63
C SER A 286 -10.54 -30.33 11.48
N ARG A 287 -10.73 -29.37 12.39
CA ARG A 287 -11.96 -29.27 13.20
C ARG A 287 -13.18 -28.96 12.34
N ARG A 288 -13.04 -28.08 11.35
CA ARG A 288 -14.12 -27.77 10.39
C ARG A 288 -14.48 -29.01 9.57
N LEU A 289 -13.49 -29.72 9.04
CA LEU A 289 -13.68 -30.96 8.27
C LEU A 289 -14.33 -32.09 9.09
N GLN A 290 -14.00 -32.21 10.38
CA GLN A 290 -14.64 -33.17 11.28
C GLN A 290 -16.14 -32.90 11.48
N ALA A 291 -16.56 -31.64 11.41
CA ALA A 291 -17.96 -31.27 11.59
C ALA A 291 -18.82 -31.46 10.33
N LEU A 292 -18.22 -31.64 9.15
CA LEU A 292 -18.93 -31.84 7.89
C LEU A 292 -19.49 -33.26 7.77
N SER A 293 -20.43 -33.45 6.84
CA SER A 293 -20.90 -34.78 6.45
C SER A 293 -19.84 -35.54 5.64
N SER A 294 -20.02 -36.86 5.52
CA SER A 294 -19.18 -37.70 4.66
C SER A 294 -19.24 -37.28 3.18
N GLU A 295 -20.43 -36.94 2.70
CA GLU A 295 -20.65 -36.45 1.33
C GLU A 295 -19.93 -35.14 1.07
N GLU A 296 -19.96 -34.19 2.03
CA GLU A 296 -19.26 -32.91 1.92
C GLU A 296 -17.74 -33.09 1.90
N ARG A 297 -17.19 -33.98 2.75
CA ARG A 297 -15.75 -34.31 2.74
C ARG A 297 -15.33 -34.97 1.44
N SER A 298 -16.12 -35.93 0.94
CA SER A 298 -15.87 -36.59 -0.34
C SER A 298 -15.87 -35.58 -1.49
N LYS A 299 -16.85 -34.66 -1.50
CA LYS A 299 -16.92 -33.56 -2.47
C LYS A 299 -15.65 -32.70 -2.46
N ILE A 300 -15.14 -32.32 -1.28
CA ILE A 300 -13.90 -31.55 -1.17
C ILE A 300 -12.72 -32.30 -1.83
N LEU A 301 -12.59 -33.61 -1.61
CA LEU A 301 -11.53 -34.42 -2.25
C LEU A 301 -11.70 -34.48 -3.78
N LEU A 302 -12.92 -34.59 -4.28
CA LEU A 302 -13.22 -34.56 -5.72
C LEU A 302 -12.89 -33.20 -6.34
N ASP A 303 -13.19 -32.11 -5.63
CA ASP A 303 -12.85 -30.74 -6.05
C ASP A 303 -11.33 -30.56 -6.10
N VAL A 304 -10.59 -31.08 -5.11
CA VAL A 304 -9.11 -31.08 -5.10
C VAL A 304 -8.54 -31.85 -6.29
N ALA A 305 -9.05 -33.05 -6.57
CA ALA A 305 -8.60 -33.84 -7.72
C ALA A 305 -8.84 -33.12 -9.06
N SER A 306 -10.01 -32.48 -9.20
CA SER A 306 -10.37 -31.72 -10.40
C SER A 306 -9.49 -30.47 -10.56
N ALA A 307 -9.19 -29.78 -9.46
CA ALA A 307 -8.31 -28.60 -9.47
C ALA A 307 -6.87 -28.96 -9.83
N LEU A 308 -6.35 -30.11 -9.38
CA LEU A 308 -5.03 -30.61 -9.74
C LEU A 308 -4.88 -30.79 -11.26
N GLU A 309 -5.86 -31.42 -11.89
CA GLU A 309 -5.84 -31.64 -13.35
C GLU A 309 -6.06 -30.35 -14.13
N ALA A 310 -6.99 -29.49 -13.70
CA ALA A 310 -7.21 -28.19 -14.33
C ALA A 310 -5.96 -27.29 -14.29
N SER A 311 -5.13 -27.45 -13.24
CA SER A 311 -3.91 -26.67 -13.03
C SER A 311 -2.64 -27.36 -13.52
N GLU A 312 -2.74 -28.52 -14.20
CA GLU A 312 -1.58 -29.36 -14.54
C GLU A 312 -0.48 -28.59 -15.27
N LYS A 313 -0.85 -27.78 -16.27
CA LYS A 313 0.11 -26.96 -17.04
C LYS A 313 0.85 -25.97 -16.14
N LEU A 314 0.13 -25.27 -15.28
CA LEU A 314 0.70 -24.27 -14.37
C LEU A 314 1.67 -24.95 -13.39
N ILE A 315 1.26 -26.06 -12.78
CA ILE A 315 2.09 -26.81 -11.82
C ILE A 315 3.39 -27.29 -12.48
N MET A 316 3.33 -27.80 -13.71
CA MET A 316 4.52 -28.24 -14.43
C MET A 316 5.48 -27.07 -14.75
N THR A 317 4.94 -25.94 -15.22
CA THR A 317 5.76 -24.73 -15.51
C THR A 317 6.46 -24.21 -14.26
N GLU A 318 5.77 -24.10 -13.12
CA GLU A 318 6.37 -23.64 -11.87
C GLU A 318 7.41 -24.64 -11.34
N ASN A 319 7.14 -25.95 -11.45
CA ASN A 319 8.10 -26.98 -11.04
C ASN A 319 9.39 -26.95 -11.88
N GLU A 320 9.30 -26.65 -13.18
CA GLU A 320 10.47 -26.46 -14.03
C GLU A 320 11.29 -25.24 -13.59
N SER A 321 10.63 -24.15 -13.21
CA SER A 321 11.27 -22.95 -12.64
C SER A 321 12.00 -23.26 -11.31
N ASP A 322 11.34 -23.99 -10.41
CA ASP A 322 11.93 -24.43 -9.14
C ASP A 322 13.15 -25.34 -9.33
N VAL A 323 13.07 -26.27 -10.29
CA VAL A 323 14.18 -27.16 -10.65
C VAL A 323 15.36 -26.35 -11.20
N ALA A 324 15.13 -25.41 -12.10
CA ALA A 324 16.17 -24.55 -12.64
C ALA A 324 16.84 -23.69 -11.55
N ALA A 325 16.04 -23.11 -10.64
CA ALA A 325 16.56 -22.34 -9.50
C ALA A 325 17.39 -23.22 -8.54
N ALA A 326 16.96 -24.46 -8.30
CA ALA A 326 17.72 -25.39 -7.46
C ALA A 326 19.05 -25.83 -8.12
N GLU A 327 19.07 -26.00 -9.45
CA GLU A 327 20.30 -26.29 -10.19
C GLU A 327 21.27 -25.09 -10.16
N GLU A 328 20.77 -23.87 -10.36
CA GLU A 328 21.56 -22.64 -10.28
C GLU A 328 22.13 -22.41 -8.87
N ALA A 329 21.36 -22.72 -7.84
CA ALA A 329 21.80 -22.66 -6.45
C ALA A 329 22.77 -23.79 -6.04
N GLY A 330 23.05 -24.76 -6.92
CA GLY A 330 24.05 -25.81 -6.70
C GLY A 330 23.61 -26.94 -5.77
N TYR A 331 22.30 -27.20 -5.66
CA TYR A 331 21.80 -28.34 -4.86
C TYR A 331 22.26 -29.69 -5.42
N GLU A 332 22.32 -30.72 -4.56
CA GLU A 332 22.67 -32.07 -5.00
C GLU A 332 21.69 -32.62 -6.04
N LYS A 333 22.22 -33.28 -7.09
CA LYS A 333 21.42 -33.90 -8.16
C LYS A 333 20.34 -34.86 -7.64
N SER A 334 20.60 -35.53 -6.52
CA SER A 334 19.66 -36.45 -5.88
C SER A 334 18.40 -35.73 -5.36
N LEU A 335 18.56 -34.50 -4.85
CA LEU A 335 17.48 -33.66 -4.34
C LEU A 335 16.71 -33.03 -5.49
N VAL A 336 17.42 -32.52 -6.51
CA VAL A 336 16.81 -31.96 -7.73
C VAL A 336 15.95 -33.02 -8.44
N SER A 337 16.44 -34.26 -8.54
CA SER A 337 15.66 -35.36 -9.12
C SER A 337 14.40 -35.73 -8.33
N ARG A 338 14.35 -35.45 -7.01
CA ARG A 338 13.15 -35.68 -6.19
C ARG A 338 12.14 -34.54 -6.31
N LEU A 339 12.61 -33.33 -6.63
CA LEU A 339 11.79 -32.16 -6.88
C LEU A 339 11.09 -32.22 -8.23
N ALA A 340 11.77 -32.75 -9.26
CA ALA A 340 11.25 -32.81 -10.62
C ALA A 340 9.99 -33.71 -10.74
N LEU A 341 8.91 -33.13 -11.27
CA LEU A 341 7.68 -33.83 -11.60
C LEU A 341 7.76 -34.46 -13.00
N LYS A 342 7.32 -35.72 -13.11
CA LYS A 342 7.23 -36.42 -14.41
C LYS A 342 5.86 -36.20 -15.05
N PRO A 343 5.77 -36.21 -16.39
CA PRO A 343 4.49 -36.19 -17.09
C PRO A 343 3.55 -37.29 -16.57
N GLY A 344 2.28 -36.95 -16.35
CA GLY A 344 1.26 -37.87 -15.83
C GLY A 344 1.30 -38.12 -14.31
N LYS A 345 2.29 -37.57 -13.58
CA LYS A 345 2.34 -37.68 -12.11
C LYS A 345 1.15 -36.96 -11.45
N ILE A 346 0.76 -35.81 -11.99
CA ILE A 346 -0.37 -35.01 -11.50
C ILE A 346 -1.68 -35.77 -11.70
N SER A 347 -1.92 -36.33 -12.89
CA SER A 347 -3.09 -37.19 -13.15
C SER A 347 -3.11 -38.43 -12.23
N SER A 348 -1.96 -39.06 -12.01
CA SER A 348 -1.86 -40.20 -11.06
C SER A 348 -2.23 -39.80 -9.63
N LEU A 349 -1.82 -38.60 -9.18
CA LEU A 349 -2.17 -38.08 -7.87
C LEU A 349 -3.66 -37.75 -7.77
N ALA A 350 -4.23 -37.07 -8.77
CA ALA A 350 -5.65 -36.76 -8.83
C ALA A 350 -6.50 -38.04 -8.76
N ASN A 351 -6.11 -39.10 -9.48
CA ASN A 351 -6.78 -40.39 -9.41
C ASN A 351 -6.70 -41.04 -8.02
N ALA A 352 -5.54 -40.99 -7.36
CA ALA A 352 -5.41 -41.48 -5.99
C ALA A 352 -6.34 -40.73 -5.02
N VAL A 353 -6.48 -39.41 -5.18
CA VAL A 353 -7.41 -38.59 -4.39
C VAL A 353 -8.87 -38.98 -4.66
N ARG A 354 -9.25 -39.24 -5.92
CA ARG A 354 -10.61 -39.72 -6.25
C ARG A 354 -10.90 -41.09 -5.65
N VAL A 355 -9.92 -41.99 -5.64
CA VAL A 355 -10.06 -43.30 -4.97
C VAL A 355 -10.35 -43.09 -3.48
N LEU A 356 -9.63 -42.21 -2.80
CA LEU A 356 -9.88 -41.87 -1.39
C LEU A 356 -11.27 -41.24 -1.19
N ALA A 357 -11.72 -40.37 -2.09
CA ALA A 357 -13.04 -39.74 -2.01
C ALA A 357 -14.19 -40.76 -2.09
N ASN A 358 -13.98 -41.87 -2.79
CA ASN A 358 -14.96 -42.93 -3.00
C ASN A 358 -14.86 -44.07 -1.97
N MET A 359 -13.92 -44.00 -1.02
CA MET A 359 -13.83 -44.99 0.05
C MET A 359 -14.96 -44.83 1.05
N GLU A 360 -15.32 -45.93 1.70
CA GLU A 360 -16.26 -45.92 2.82
C GLU A 360 -15.70 -45.08 3.97
N GLU A 361 -16.55 -44.24 4.60
CA GLU A 361 -16.13 -43.20 5.54
C GLU A 361 -15.35 -43.79 6.74
N PRO A 362 -14.03 -43.56 6.83
CA PRO A 362 -13.23 -44.17 7.88
C PRO A 362 -13.29 -43.38 9.20
N VAL A 363 -13.76 -42.12 9.18
CA VAL A 363 -13.71 -41.23 10.35
C VAL A 363 -14.90 -41.48 11.28
N GLY A 364 -14.63 -41.68 12.56
CA GLY A 364 -15.65 -41.86 13.60
C GLY A 364 -16.20 -43.29 13.70
N GLN A 365 -15.73 -44.22 12.86
CA GLN A 365 -16.10 -45.63 12.96
C GLN A 365 -15.20 -46.39 13.95
N VAL A 366 -15.82 -47.17 14.85
CA VAL A 366 -15.09 -48.10 15.71
C VAL A 366 -15.00 -49.44 15.00
N LEU A 367 -13.86 -49.71 14.37
CA LEU A 367 -13.65 -50.95 13.60
C LEU A 367 -13.52 -52.19 14.49
N LYS A 368 -13.01 -52.02 15.71
CA LYS A 368 -12.87 -53.09 16.71
C LYS A 368 -12.72 -52.49 18.11
N ARG A 369 -13.45 -53.01 19.09
CA ARG A 369 -13.14 -52.80 20.51
C ARG A 369 -12.32 -54.01 20.98
N THR A 370 -11.11 -53.77 21.45
CA THR A 370 -10.38 -54.75 22.25
C THR A 370 -10.88 -54.63 23.69
N GLU A 371 -11.52 -55.69 24.17
CA GLU A 371 -11.88 -55.88 25.58
C GLU A 371 -10.65 -56.12 26.45
#